data_AF-A0A439CW96-F1
#
_entry.id   AF-A0A439CW96-F1
#
_cell.length_a   1.000
_cell.length_b   1.000
_cell.length_c   1.000
_cell.angle_alpha   90.00
_cell.angle_beta   90.00
_cell.angle_gamma   90.00
#
_symmetry.space_group_name_H-M   'P 1'
#
loop_
_entity.id
_entity.type
_entity.pdbx_description
1 polymer ?
#
loop_
_entity_poly.entity_id
_entity_poly.type
_entity_poly.pdbx_seq_one_letter_code
_entity_poly.pdbx_strand_id
1 'polypeptide(L)'
;MVMPPGALLASARSTMESLAVSEIRPSAASADLANNIITGLAGQPPTYASRGFMCAQAYWLNGRALAEKLEIDPPSLYYSSLVLGQCIFFMAMAYVNRTFSWLDERNINVVRKIFYTVLLEDKSKGALGYESKFLFKYLPEFGKMSTERGVATARTGVTKPGIERTALLSLITFSERGDEML
;
A
#
# COMPACT_ATOMS: atom_id res chain seq x y z
N MET A 1 4.07 -34.36 -18.07
CA MET A 1 2.75 -33.83 -18.45
C MET A 1 2.78 -32.33 -18.15
N VAL A 2 2.86 -31.48 -19.18
CA VAL A 2 2.93 -30.02 -19.01
C VAL A 2 1.50 -29.49 -18.93
N MET A 3 1.14 -28.84 -17.83
CA MET A 3 -0.19 -28.24 -17.67
C MET A 3 -0.36 -27.06 -18.64
N PRO A 4 -1.57 -26.86 -19.21
CA PRO A 4 -1.84 -25.68 -20.02
C PRO A 4 -1.75 -24.41 -19.16
N PRO A 5 -1.32 -23.27 -19.72
CA PRO A 5 -0.99 -22.05 -18.95
C PRO A 5 -2.15 -21.51 -18.10
N GLY A 6 -3.41 -21.73 -18.53
CA GLY A 6 -4.59 -21.36 -17.74
C GLY A 6 -4.87 -22.27 -16.54
N ALA A 7 -4.48 -23.55 -16.61
CA ALA A 7 -4.71 -24.50 -15.51
C ALA A 7 -3.76 -24.25 -14.33
N LEU A 8 -2.53 -23.77 -14.59
CA LEU A 8 -1.60 -23.37 -13.55
C LEU A 8 -2.14 -22.19 -12.73
N LEU A 9 -2.72 -21.18 -13.40
CA LEU A 9 -3.31 -20.02 -12.73
C LEU A 9 -4.50 -20.41 -11.86
N ALA A 10 -5.39 -21.26 -12.38
CA ALA A 10 -6.54 -21.77 -11.61
C ALA A 10 -6.10 -22.58 -10.39
N SER A 11 -5.11 -23.46 -10.55
CA SER A 11 -4.55 -24.26 -9.45
C SER A 11 -3.84 -23.40 -8.41
N ALA A 12 -3.04 -22.42 -8.83
CA ALA A 12 -2.37 -21.47 -7.94
C ALA A 12 -3.37 -20.64 -7.14
N ARG A 13 -4.42 -20.14 -7.80
CA ARG A 13 -5.52 -19.41 -7.16
C ARG A 13 -6.23 -20.26 -6.12
N SER A 14 -6.62 -21.48 -6.48
CA SER A 14 -7.29 -22.41 -5.56
C SER A 14 -6.42 -22.72 -4.33
N THR A 15 -5.13 -22.91 -4.53
CA THR A 15 -4.17 -23.17 -3.43
C THR A 15 -4.06 -21.94 -2.51
N MET A 16 -3.90 -20.74 -3.07
CA MET A 16 -3.84 -19.50 -2.29
C MET A 16 -5.13 -19.21 -1.53
N GLU A 17 -6.30 -19.39 -2.17
CA GLU A 17 -7.60 -19.20 -1.51
C GLU A 17 -7.78 -20.20 -0.36
N SER A 18 -7.37 -21.45 -0.55
CA SER A 18 -7.44 -22.48 0.50
C SER A 18 -6.56 -22.11 1.71
N LEU A 19 -5.31 -21.70 1.46
CA LEU A 19 -4.38 -21.28 2.51
C LEU A 19 -4.85 -20.02 3.24
N ALA A 20 -5.37 -19.03 2.49
CA ALA A 20 -5.88 -17.80 3.07
C ALA A 20 -7.04 -18.08 4.04
N VAL A 21 -7.92 -19.02 3.71
CA VAL A 21 -9.05 -19.38 4.59
C VAL A 21 -8.61 -20.27 5.76
N SER A 22 -7.65 -21.18 5.58
CA SER A 22 -7.24 -22.12 6.64
C SER A 22 -6.31 -21.50 7.68
N GLU A 23 -5.36 -20.66 7.23
CA GLU A 23 -4.24 -20.18 8.06
C GLU A 23 -4.46 -18.79 8.65
N ILE A 24 -5.28 -17.93 8.03
CA ILE A 24 -5.45 -16.55 8.52
C ILE A 24 -6.34 -16.55 9.77
N ARG A 25 -5.69 -16.48 10.93
CA ARG A 25 -6.33 -16.35 12.24
C ARG A 25 -5.83 -15.10 12.95
N PRO A 26 -6.57 -13.98 12.86
CA PRO A 26 -6.20 -12.77 13.57
C PRO A 26 -6.24 -13.01 15.08
N SER A 27 -5.20 -12.54 15.75
CA SER A 27 -4.99 -12.56 17.20
C SER A 27 -4.76 -11.13 17.70
N ALA A 28 -4.84 -10.92 19.03
CA ALA A 28 -4.55 -9.62 19.64
C ALA A 28 -3.16 -9.08 19.20
N ALA A 29 -2.15 -9.95 19.22
CA ALA A 29 -0.79 -9.64 18.76
C ALA A 29 -0.74 -9.16 17.30
N SER A 30 -1.55 -9.74 16.42
CA SER A 30 -1.63 -9.32 15.01
C SER A 30 -2.37 -8.00 14.82
N ALA A 31 -3.38 -7.70 15.66
CA ALA A 31 -4.08 -6.42 15.65
C ALA A 31 -3.17 -5.27 16.10
N ASP A 32 -2.37 -5.51 17.15
CA ASP A 32 -1.36 -4.56 17.61
C ASP A 32 -0.31 -4.31 16.54
N LEU A 33 0.21 -5.38 15.91
CA LEU A 33 1.18 -5.28 14.83
C LEU A 33 0.63 -4.50 13.63
N ALA A 34 -0.61 -4.78 13.20
CA ALA A 34 -1.23 -4.09 12.07
C ALA A 34 -1.37 -2.58 12.35
N ASN A 35 -1.82 -2.20 13.55
CA ASN A 35 -1.95 -0.80 13.93
C ASN A 35 -0.60 -0.11 14.11
N ASN A 36 0.44 -0.83 14.56
CA ASN A 36 1.81 -0.33 14.64
C ASN A 36 2.40 -0.06 13.25
N ILE A 37 2.16 -0.94 12.28
CA ILE A 37 2.57 -0.72 10.88
C ILE A 37 1.90 0.54 10.32
N ILE A 38 0.57 0.67 10.47
CA ILE A 38 -0.15 1.84 9.95
C ILE A 38 0.35 3.11 10.63
N THR A 39 0.53 3.10 11.95
CA THR A 39 1.00 4.27 12.70
C THR A 39 2.44 4.63 12.31
N GLY A 40 3.31 3.63 12.18
CA GLY A 40 4.72 3.81 11.81
C GLY A 40 4.92 4.34 10.39
N LEU A 41 4.01 4.03 9.46
CA LEU A 41 4.06 4.54 8.08
C LEU A 41 3.31 5.85 7.88
N ALA A 42 2.49 6.28 8.85
CA ALA A 42 1.65 7.46 8.71
C ALA A 42 2.48 8.73 8.61
N GLY A 43 2.20 9.52 7.57
CA GLY A 43 2.90 10.76 7.31
C GLY A 43 4.40 10.59 7.04
N GLN A 44 4.87 9.36 6.77
CA GLN A 44 6.28 9.11 6.47
C GLN A 44 6.57 9.23 4.97
N PRO A 45 7.80 9.63 4.59
CA PRO A 45 8.24 9.53 3.21
C PRO A 45 8.23 8.06 2.71
N PRO A 46 8.07 7.82 1.40
CA PRO A 46 8.01 8.81 0.32
C PRO A 46 6.59 9.32 0.01
N THR A 47 5.54 8.65 0.50
CA THR A 47 4.15 8.93 0.09
C THR A 47 3.44 9.95 0.98
N TYR A 48 3.89 10.12 2.23
CA TYR A 48 3.25 10.96 3.25
C TYR A 48 1.74 10.69 3.38
N ALA A 49 1.34 9.42 3.26
CA ALA A 49 -0.06 9.00 3.34
C ALA A 49 -0.61 9.26 4.76
N SER A 50 -1.85 9.78 4.86
CA SER A 50 -2.48 9.91 6.18
C SER A 50 -2.86 8.55 6.73
N ARG A 51 -3.06 8.49 8.05
CA ARG A 51 -3.57 7.29 8.71
C ARG A 51 -4.92 6.85 8.14
N GLY A 52 -5.84 7.78 7.93
CA GLY A 52 -7.19 7.48 7.43
C GLY A 52 -7.16 6.85 6.03
N PHE A 53 -6.28 7.35 5.16
CA PHE A 53 -6.09 6.78 3.84
C PHE A 53 -5.47 5.38 3.87
N MET A 54 -4.51 5.14 4.76
CA MET A 54 -3.95 3.79 4.93
C MET A 54 -4.94 2.80 5.53
N CYS A 55 -5.79 3.23 6.48
CA CYS A 55 -6.89 2.40 6.96
C CYS A 55 -7.84 2.04 5.81
N ALA A 56 -8.22 3.03 4.97
CA ALA A 56 -9.07 2.77 3.80
C ALA A 56 -8.43 1.76 2.82
N GLN A 57 -7.13 1.89 2.52
CA GLN A 57 -6.42 0.91 1.71
C GLN A 57 -6.40 -0.47 2.35
N ALA A 58 -6.17 -0.57 3.67
CA ALA A 58 -6.18 -1.83 4.37
C ALA A 58 -7.56 -2.53 4.28
N TYR A 59 -8.65 -1.77 4.39
CA TYR A 59 -10.01 -2.28 4.21
C TYR A 59 -10.28 -2.78 2.78
N TRP A 60 -9.83 -2.05 1.76
CA TRP A 60 -10.03 -2.43 0.36
C TRP A 60 -9.20 -3.67 -0.03
N LEU A 61 -7.96 -3.77 0.45
CA LEU A 61 -7.05 -4.86 0.08
C LEU A 61 -7.34 -6.16 0.84
N ASN A 62 -7.64 -6.07 2.13
CA ASN A 62 -7.82 -7.23 3.00
C ASN A 62 -9.29 -7.64 3.17
N GLY A 63 -10.22 -6.76 2.81
CA GLY A 63 -11.63 -6.92 3.05
C GLY A 63 -12.04 -6.53 4.48
N ARG A 64 -13.32 -6.18 4.60
CA ARG A 64 -13.92 -5.67 5.84
C ARG A 64 -13.78 -6.62 7.02
N ALA A 65 -14.06 -7.91 6.82
CA ALA A 65 -14.05 -8.90 7.90
C ALA A 65 -12.67 -9.09 8.54
N LEU A 66 -11.59 -9.00 7.76
CA LEU A 66 -10.24 -9.13 8.29
C LEU A 66 -9.79 -7.82 8.95
N ALA A 67 -10.09 -6.67 8.34
CA ALA A 67 -9.75 -5.36 8.90
C ALA A 67 -10.44 -5.11 10.25
N GLU A 68 -11.71 -5.50 10.40
CA GLU A 68 -12.44 -5.42 11.67
C GLU A 68 -11.81 -6.32 12.75
N LYS A 69 -11.40 -7.55 12.40
CA LYS A 69 -10.72 -8.46 13.34
C LYS A 69 -9.31 -8.01 13.73
N LEU A 70 -8.65 -7.21 12.88
CA LEU A 70 -7.38 -6.56 13.17
C LEU A 70 -7.55 -5.22 13.90
N GLU A 71 -8.79 -4.86 14.23
CA GLU A 71 -9.15 -3.62 14.92
C GLU A 71 -8.53 -2.40 14.23
N ILE A 72 -8.63 -2.36 12.90
CA ILE A 72 -8.26 -1.20 12.09
C ILE A 72 -9.44 -0.23 12.11
N ASP A 73 -9.16 1.07 12.30
CA ASP A 73 -10.20 2.09 12.32
C ASP A 73 -11.01 2.08 11.00
N PRO A 74 -12.36 2.10 11.07
CA PRO A 74 -13.19 2.09 9.88
C PRO A 74 -12.96 3.35 9.04
N PRO A 75 -12.82 3.23 7.71
CA PRO A 75 -12.54 4.37 6.86
C PRO A 75 -13.77 5.25 6.67
N SER A 76 -13.55 6.56 6.55
CA SER A 76 -14.60 7.47 6.11
C SER A 76 -14.92 7.28 4.63
N LEU A 77 -16.11 7.73 4.21
CA LEU A 77 -16.47 7.74 2.78
C LEU A 77 -15.47 8.55 1.97
N TYR A 78 -14.99 9.67 2.50
CA TYR A 78 -13.95 10.49 1.87
C TYR A 78 -12.68 9.69 1.54
N TYR A 79 -12.09 8.99 2.52
CA TYR A 79 -10.89 8.20 2.28
C TYR A 79 -11.16 6.99 1.38
N SER A 80 -12.34 6.39 1.47
CA SER A 80 -12.74 5.31 0.56
C SER A 80 -12.83 5.78 -0.89
N SER A 81 -13.37 6.99 -1.13
CA SER A 81 -13.38 7.61 -2.46
C SER A 81 -11.97 7.91 -2.96
N LEU A 82 -11.05 8.34 -2.09
CA LEU A 82 -9.66 8.54 -2.50
C LEU A 82 -9.00 7.22 -2.97
N VAL A 83 -9.26 6.09 -2.31
CA VAL A 83 -8.74 4.78 -2.76
C VAL A 83 -9.29 4.44 -4.15
N LEU A 84 -10.56 4.72 -4.43
CA LEU A 84 -11.13 4.57 -5.77
C LEU A 84 -10.39 5.47 -6.80
N GLY A 85 -10.12 6.72 -6.45
CA GLY A 85 -9.34 7.63 -7.29
C GLY A 85 -7.94 7.09 -7.61
N GLN A 86 -7.26 6.48 -6.62
CA GLN A 86 -5.98 5.81 -6.82
C GLN A 86 -6.10 4.61 -7.79
N CYS A 87 -7.15 3.80 -7.67
CA CYS A 87 -7.41 2.70 -8.59
C CYS A 87 -7.61 3.19 -10.03
N ILE A 88 -8.39 4.26 -10.23
CA ILE A 88 -8.60 4.89 -11.54
C ILE A 88 -7.28 5.39 -12.11
N PHE A 89 -6.45 6.03 -11.28
CA PHE A 89 -5.12 6.50 -11.69
C PHE A 89 -4.24 5.34 -12.19
N PHE A 90 -4.19 4.22 -11.45
CA PHE A 90 -3.43 3.05 -11.87
C PHE A 90 -3.97 2.42 -13.15
N MET A 91 -5.29 2.33 -13.30
CA MET A 91 -5.92 1.86 -14.54
C MET A 91 -5.52 2.75 -15.72
N ALA A 92 -5.66 4.07 -15.60
CA ALA A 92 -5.29 5.01 -16.63
C ALA A 92 -3.81 4.86 -17.03
N MET A 93 -2.91 4.80 -16.04
CA MET A 93 -1.49 4.55 -16.28
C MET A 93 -1.23 3.23 -16.99
N ALA A 94 -1.91 2.14 -16.60
CA ALA A 94 -1.76 0.83 -17.25
C ALA A 94 -2.21 0.87 -18.71
N TYR A 95 -3.34 1.50 -19.01
CA TYR A 95 -3.84 1.62 -20.39
C TYR A 95 -2.96 2.53 -21.26
N VAL A 96 -2.41 3.61 -20.70
CA VAL A 96 -1.47 4.50 -21.41
C VAL A 96 -0.18 3.75 -21.73
N ASN A 97 0.42 3.05 -20.76
CA ASN A 97 1.63 2.25 -20.99
C ASN A 97 1.39 1.11 -21.99
N ARG A 98 0.21 0.48 -21.95
CA ARG A 98 -0.18 -0.54 -22.93
C ARG A 98 -0.29 0.03 -24.36
N THR A 99 -0.74 1.26 -24.51
CA THR A 99 -0.89 1.91 -25.82
C THR A 99 0.47 2.33 -26.39
N PHE A 100 1.40 2.72 -25.54
CA PHE A 100 2.71 3.23 -25.94
C PHE A 100 3.84 2.45 -25.26
N SER A 101 4.33 1.39 -25.90
CA SER A 101 5.37 0.51 -25.34
C SER A 101 6.68 1.24 -24.96
N TRP A 102 7.01 2.34 -25.63
CA TRP A 102 8.18 3.15 -25.30
C TRP A 102 8.04 3.90 -23.97
N LEU A 103 6.81 4.24 -23.56
CA LEU A 103 6.53 4.84 -22.25
C LEU A 103 6.76 3.83 -21.14
N ASP A 104 6.36 2.58 -21.36
CA ASP A 104 6.55 1.51 -20.38
C ASP A 104 8.04 1.28 -20.09
N GLU A 105 8.85 1.11 -21.14
CA GLU A 105 10.29 0.92 -21.00
C GLU A 105 10.98 2.13 -20.35
N ARG A 106 10.57 3.35 -20.72
CA ARG A 106 11.04 4.58 -20.08
C ARG A 106 10.67 4.62 -18.61
N ASN A 107 9.42 4.31 -18.25
CA ASN A 107 8.93 4.33 -16.88
C ASN A 107 9.69 3.31 -16.03
N ILE A 108 9.93 2.10 -16.54
CA ILE A 108 10.75 1.09 -15.86
C ILE A 108 12.15 1.63 -15.57
N ASN A 109 12.82 2.22 -16.56
CA ASN A 109 14.17 2.75 -16.40
C ASN A 109 14.22 3.92 -15.42
N VAL A 110 13.23 4.82 -15.46
CA VAL A 110 13.10 5.94 -14.52
C VAL A 110 12.88 5.43 -13.10
N VAL A 111 11.95 4.49 -12.91
CA VAL A 111 11.65 3.92 -11.59
C VAL A 111 12.85 3.19 -11.00
N ARG A 112 13.59 2.41 -11.80
CA ARG A 112 14.85 1.78 -11.38
C ARG A 112 15.86 2.80 -10.88
N LYS A 113 16.05 3.89 -11.64
CA LYS A 113 16.97 4.97 -11.26
C LYS A 113 16.52 5.68 -9.99
N ILE A 114 15.23 6.01 -9.87
CA ILE A 114 14.68 6.65 -8.66
C ILE A 114 14.86 5.75 -7.44
N PHE A 115 14.53 4.46 -7.52
CA PHE A 115 14.73 3.55 -6.41
C PHE A 115 16.19 3.42 -6.03
N TYR A 116 17.09 3.31 -7.01
CA TYR A 116 18.52 3.29 -6.75
C TYR A 116 18.97 4.54 -5.99
N THR A 117 18.62 5.74 -6.49
CA THR A 117 18.99 7.00 -5.85
C THR A 117 18.36 7.17 -4.46
N VAL A 118 17.08 6.85 -4.28
CA VAL A 118 16.37 7.00 -2.99
C VAL A 118 16.85 6.00 -1.94
N LEU A 119 17.24 4.78 -2.34
CA LEU A 119 17.67 3.74 -1.39
C LEU A 119 19.17 3.83 -1.08
N LEU A 120 20.01 4.20 -2.04
CA LEU A 120 21.47 4.16 -1.90
C LEU A 120 22.13 5.53 -1.79
N GLU A 121 21.68 6.54 -2.53
CA GLU A 121 22.43 7.80 -2.70
C GLU A 121 21.92 8.94 -1.81
N ASP A 122 20.60 9.13 -1.71
CA ASP A 122 19.99 10.31 -1.11
C ASP A 122 19.75 10.16 0.42
N LYS A 123 20.81 10.44 1.20
CA LYS A 123 20.75 10.40 2.68
C LYS A 123 19.64 11.28 3.26
N SER A 124 19.23 12.34 2.56
CA SER A 124 18.17 13.25 3.02
C SER A 124 16.77 12.62 2.99
N LYS A 125 16.59 11.57 2.19
CA LYS A 125 15.32 10.84 2.04
C LYS A 125 15.33 9.44 2.68
N GLY A 126 16.37 9.13 3.44
CA GLY A 126 16.50 7.85 4.17
C GLY A 126 17.41 6.83 3.50
N ALA A 127 18.19 7.20 2.47
CA ALA A 127 19.20 6.31 1.90
C ALA A 127 20.34 6.05 2.90
N LEU A 128 20.90 4.84 2.88
CA LEU A 128 22.04 4.50 3.75
C LEU A 128 23.34 5.23 3.34
N GLY A 129 23.51 5.56 2.06
CA GLY A 129 24.78 6.09 1.53
C GLY A 129 25.86 5.01 1.35
N TYR A 130 25.53 3.73 1.56
CA TYR A 130 26.38 2.55 1.39
C TYR A 130 25.52 1.30 1.19
N GLU A 131 26.06 0.24 0.56
CA GLU A 131 25.42 -1.07 0.50
C GLU A 131 25.31 -1.66 1.92
N SER A 132 24.09 -1.94 2.37
CA SER A 132 23.82 -2.21 3.78
C SER A 132 24.55 -3.45 4.32
N LYS A 133 25.21 -3.32 5.48
CA LYS A 133 25.47 -4.43 6.42
C LYS A 133 24.50 -4.28 7.59
N PHE A 134 23.24 -4.65 7.42
CA PHE A 134 22.29 -4.61 8.54
C PHE A 134 22.65 -5.72 9.53
N LEU A 135 23.26 -5.35 10.66
CA LEU A 135 23.18 -6.14 11.87
C LEU A 135 21.81 -5.89 12.48
N PHE A 136 20.97 -6.92 12.60
CA PHE A 136 19.66 -6.79 13.24
C PHE A 136 19.86 -6.27 14.67
N LYS A 137 19.49 -5.01 14.93
CA LYS A 137 19.58 -4.41 16.27
C LYS A 137 18.66 -5.11 17.27
N TYR A 138 17.56 -5.68 16.80
CA TYR A 138 16.61 -6.46 17.58
C TYR A 138 16.38 -7.80 16.89
N LEU A 139 16.64 -8.89 17.61
CA LEU A 139 16.20 -10.23 17.22
C LEU A 139 14.76 -10.40 17.74
N PRO A 140 13.78 -10.70 16.86
CA PRO A 140 12.44 -11.03 17.31
C PRO A 140 12.47 -12.35 18.09
N GLU A 141 12.06 -12.32 19.36
CA GLU A 141 11.88 -13.52 20.19
C GLU A 141 10.42 -13.94 20.18
N PHE A 142 10.15 -15.23 19.92
CA PHE A 142 8.81 -15.80 20.05
C PHE A 142 8.36 -15.73 21.52
N GLY A 143 7.29 -14.98 21.80
CA GLY A 143 6.67 -14.90 23.12
C GLY A 143 6.84 -13.57 23.86
N LYS A 144 7.57 -12.60 23.30
CA LYS A 144 7.80 -11.27 23.91
C LYS A 144 7.32 -10.14 23.02
N MET A 145 6.00 -9.94 22.96
CA MET A 145 5.39 -8.76 22.31
C MET A 145 5.38 -7.60 23.32
N SER A 146 6.54 -6.97 23.57
CA SER A 146 6.66 -5.89 24.56
C SER A 146 6.38 -4.50 24.00
N THR A 147 5.99 -4.39 22.73
CA THR A 147 5.73 -3.10 22.09
C THR A 147 4.28 -2.72 22.30
N GLU A 148 4.04 -1.64 23.03
CA GLU A 148 2.69 -1.07 23.19
C GLU A 148 2.08 -0.73 21.83
N ARG A 149 0.75 -0.85 21.73
CA ARG A 149 0.01 -0.49 20.53
C ARG A 149 0.14 1.01 20.27
N GLY A 150 0.43 1.36 19.02
CA GLY A 150 0.48 2.72 18.54
C GLY A 150 -0.88 3.39 18.73
N VAL A 151 -0.91 4.45 19.53
CA VAL A 151 -2.11 5.26 19.74
C VAL A 151 -2.20 6.29 18.62
N ALA A 152 -3.38 6.45 18.03
CA ALA A 152 -3.64 7.51 17.07
C ALA A 152 -3.51 8.87 17.78
N THR A 153 -2.35 9.52 17.66
CA THR A 153 -2.18 10.88 18.16
C THR A 153 -3.03 11.82 17.31
N ALA A 154 -3.93 12.59 17.94
CA ALA A 154 -4.83 13.55 17.30
C ALA A 154 -4.13 14.71 16.54
N ARG A 155 -2.80 14.67 16.40
CA ARG A 155 -1.98 15.74 15.81
C ARG A 155 -0.82 15.18 14.99
N THR A 156 -1.16 14.62 13.84
CA THR A 156 -0.33 14.81 12.64
C THR A 156 -1.26 15.17 11.52
N GLY A 157 -1.73 16.42 11.55
CA GLY A 157 -2.31 17.05 10.37
C GLY A 157 -1.32 16.92 9.21
N VAL A 158 -1.87 16.84 7.99
CA VAL A 158 -1.13 16.79 6.73
C VAL A 158 -0.07 17.92 6.72
N THR A 159 1.17 17.62 7.12
CA THR A 159 2.26 18.61 7.16
C THR A 159 2.84 18.84 5.76
N LYS A 160 2.65 17.89 4.85
CA LYS A 160 3.05 17.95 3.44
C LYS A 160 1.94 17.35 2.57
N PRO A 161 1.73 17.83 1.33
CA PRO A 161 0.76 17.23 0.43
C PRO A 161 1.14 15.77 0.15
N GLY A 162 0.32 14.84 0.66
CA GLY A 162 0.53 13.41 0.48
C GLY A 162 -0.04 12.88 -0.84
N ILE A 163 0.12 11.57 -1.05
CA ILE A 163 -0.38 10.84 -2.23
C ILE A 163 -1.88 11.03 -2.50
N GLU A 164 -2.65 11.37 -1.45
CA GLU A 164 -4.08 11.67 -1.50
C GLU A 164 -4.44 12.79 -2.49
N ARG A 165 -3.55 13.75 -2.72
CA ARG A 165 -3.78 14.81 -3.71
C ARG A 165 -3.84 14.25 -5.13
N THR A 166 -2.94 13.33 -5.47
CA THR A 166 -2.94 12.66 -6.77
C THR A 166 -4.21 11.83 -6.94
N ALA A 167 -4.61 11.12 -5.88
CA ALA A 167 -5.83 10.33 -5.86
C ALA A 167 -7.12 11.18 -5.98
N LEU A 168 -7.13 12.37 -5.38
CA LEU A 168 -8.23 13.31 -5.51
C LEU A 168 -8.32 13.88 -6.93
N LEU A 169 -7.18 14.27 -7.51
CA LEU A 169 -7.12 14.80 -8.88
C LEU A 169 -7.60 13.78 -9.92
N SER A 170 -7.20 12.51 -9.78
CA SER A 170 -7.69 11.46 -10.68
C SER A 170 -9.19 11.24 -10.54
N LEU A 171 -9.74 11.35 -9.34
CA LEU A 171 -11.19 11.23 -9.12
C LEU A 171 -11.96 12.39 -9.75
N ILE A 172 -11.50 13.63 -9.57
CA ILE A 172 -12.13 14.83 -10.16
C ILE A 172 -12.08 14.76 -11.69
N THR A 173 -10.90 14.53 -12.27
CA THR A 173 -10.72 14.48 -13.73
C THR A 173 -11.55 13.37 -14.39
N PHE A 174 -11.77 12.25 -13.69
CA PHE A 174 -12.64 11.19 -14.18
C PHE A 174 -14.12 11.54 -14.04
N SER A 175 -14.51 12.21 -12.95
CA SER A 175 -15.89 12.69 -12.74
C SER A 175 -16.31 13.69 -13.82
N GLU A 176 -15.46 14.67 -14.12
CA GLU A 176 -15.74 15.70 -15.15
C GLU A 176 -15.90 15.09 -16.55
N ARG A 177 -15.12 14.05 -16.87
CA ARG A 177 -15.25 13.34 -18.16
C ARG A 177 -16.53 12.50 -18.25
N GLY A 178 -17.10 12.08 -17.11
CA GLY A 178 -18.38 11.38 -17.08
C GLY A 178 -19.55 12.26 -17.50
N ASP A 179 -19.50 13.55 -17.15
CA ASP A 179 -20.54 14.53 -17.47
C ASP A 179 -20.52 14.96 -18.95
N GLU A 180 -19.38 14.84 -19.64
CA GLU A 180 -19.26 15.12 -21.08
C GLU A 180 -19.74 13.98 -22.00
N MET A 181 -20.05 12.80 -21.45
CA MET A 181 -20.48 11.61 -22.21
C MET A 181 -21.98 11.26 -22.04
N LEU A 182 -22.77 12.15 -21.43
CA LEU A 182 -24.24 12.08 -21.33
C LEU A 182 -24.89 13.20 -22.16
#